data_AF-A0AAV1KVY0-F1
#
_entry.id   AF-A0AAV1KVY0-F1
#
_cell.length_a   1.000
_cell.length_b   1.000
_cell.length_c   1.000
_cell.angle_alpha   90.00
_cell.angle_beta   90.00
_cell.angle_gamma   90.00
#
_symmetry.space_group_name_H-M   'P 1'
#
loop_
_entity.id
_entity.type
_entity.pdbx_description
1 polymer ?
#
loop_
_entity_poly.entity_id
_entity_poly.type
_entity_poly.pdbx_seq_one_letter_code
_entity_poly.pdbx_strand_id
1 'polypeptide(L)'
;MLHKQRTQLDNVVKTSFILSSKLAKALKPFAEEFIKECYLNDLNLKLQKQGQLVNDLYSHLKAFQIKLRLWESQMLSGNSYHFNTLSAYENIANPEELKLLSEQFSNRFSDFKNMEDCFSLFATPTKYSVQNAPIHLQMELIEIQEN
;
A
#
# COMPACT_ATOMS: atom_id res chain seq x y z
N MET A 1 13.01 2.92 56.21
CA MET A 1 13.35 3.90 55.15
C MET A 1 13.35 3.28 53.75
N LEU A 2 14.05 2.15 53.55
CA LEU A 2 14.14 1.44 52.26
C LEU A 2 12.80 1.00 51.63
N HIS A 3 11.84 0.54 52.44
CA HIS A 3 10.55 0.05 51.92
C HIS A 3 9.71 1.16 51.27
N LYS A 4 9.77 2.38 51.81
CA LYS A 4 9.02 3.56 51.31
C LYS A 4 9.59 4.05 49.96
N GLN A 5 10.90 3.95 49.76
CA GLN A 5 11.57 4.28 48.50
C GLN A 5 11.24 3.26 47.39
N ARG A 6 11.15 1.97 47.72
CA ARG A 6 10.74 0.92 46.76
C ARG A 6 9.31 1.14 46.26
N THR A 7 8.36 1.44 47.15
CA THR A 7 6.96 1.74 46.77
C THR A 7 6.84 2.98 45.89
N GLN A 8 7.65 4.02 46.13
CA GLN A 8 7.64 5.21 45.26
C GLN A 8 8.22 4.92 43.87
N LEU A 9 9.28 4.12 43.78
CA LEU A 9 9.83 3.69 42.50
C LEU A 9 8.81 2.87 41.69
N ASP A 10 8.10 1.93 42.33
CA ASP A 10 7.06 1.12 41.68
C ASP A 10 5.89 1.99 41.16
N ASN A 11 5.51 3.03 41.91
CA ASN A 11 4.47 3.97 41.50
C ASN A 11 4.90 4.87 40.33
N VAL A 12 6.18 5.27 40.29
CA VAL A 12 6.74 6.03 39.17
C VAL A 12 6.77 5.18 37.90
N VAL A 13 7.18 3.91 37.99
CA VAL A 13 7.18 2.99 36.84
C VAL A 13 5.76 2.77 36.30
N LYS A 14 4.78 2.52 37.19
CA LYS A 14 3.36 2.38 36.80
C LYS A 14 2.83 3.65 36.14
N THR A 15 3.12 4.81 36.71
CA THR A 15 2.69 6.11 36.16
C THR A 15 3.32 6.35 34.79
N SER A 16 4.61 6.06 34.64
CA SER A 16 5.32 6.19 33.36
C SER A 16 4.71 5.27 32.30
N PHE A 17 4.40 4.02 32.64
CA PHE A 17 3.76 3.08 31.72
C PHE A 17 2.37 3.58 31.28
N ILE A 18 1.55 4.05 32.22
CA ILE A 18 0.21 4.58 31.91
C ILE A 18 0.30 5.83 31.02
N LEU A 19 1.24 6.73 31.30
CA LEU A 19 1.46 7.93 30.49
C LEU A 19 1.89 7.56 29.07
N SER A 20 2.87 6.66 28.93
CA SER A 20 3.31 6.15 27.62
C SER A 20 2.18 5.48 26.85
N SER A 21 1.35 4.65 27.52
CA SER A 21 0.20 3.99 26.88
C SER A 21 -0.86 4.99 26.41
N LYS A 22 -1.17 6.03 27.21
CA LYS A 22 -2.09 7.09 26.82
C LYS A 22 -1.55 7.91 25.65
N LEU A 23 -0.26 8.24 25.67
CA LEU A 23 0.40 8.97 24.60
C LEU A 23 0.40 8.16 23.29
N ALA A 24 0.73 6.88 23.33
CA ALA A 24 0.68 5.99 22.17
C ALA A 24 -0.73 5.92 21.56
N LYS A 25 -1.76 5.77 22.41
CA LYS A 25 -3.17 5.79 21.96
C LYS A 25 -3.57 7.12 21.32
N ALA A 26 -3.09 8.25 21.85
CA ALA A 26 -3.39 9.57 21.31
C ALA A 26 -2.66 9.83 19.99
N LEU A 27 -1.46 9.26 19.79
CA LEU A 27 -0.66 9.42 18.58
C LEU A 27 -1.08 8.47 17.44
N LYS A 28 -1.78 7.38 17.75
CA LYS A 28 -2.21 6.38 16.77
C LYS A 28 -2.98 6.97 15.58
N PRO A 29 -4.06 7.77 15.76
CA PRO A 29 -4.82 8.31 14.63
C PRO A 29 -3.97 9.20 13.71
N PHE A 30 -3.06 9.99 14.27
CA PHE A 30 -2.18 10.88 13.51
C PHE A 30 -1.23 10.10 12.61
N ALA A 31 -0.72 8.97 13.09
CA ALA A 31 0.18 8.16 12.30
C ALA A 31 -0.58 7.31 11.26
N GLU A 32 -1.80 6.85 11.54
CA GLU A 32 -2.72 6.26 10.53
C GLU A 32 -2.97 7.22 9.36
N GLU A 33 -3.27 8.48 9.68
CA GLU A 33 -3.50 9.53 8.69
C GLU A 33 -2.21 9.87 7.92
N PHE A 34 -1.07 10.00 8.61
CA PHE A 34 0.21 10.30 7.99
C PHE A 34 0.68 9.21 7.00
N ILE A 35 0.50 7.93 7.36
CA ILE A 35 0.74 6.77 6.48
C ILE A 35 -0.09 6.93 5.21
N LYS A 36 -1.41 7.12 5.37
CA LYS A 36 -2.35 7.24 4.26
C LYS A 36 -1.96 8.40 3.33
N GLU A 37 -1.65 9.56 3.90
CA GLU A 37 -1.20 10.73 3.15
C GLU A 37 0.10 10.46 2.39
N CYS A 38 1.11 9.89 3.03
CA CYS A 38 2.40 9.63 2.38
C CYS A 38 2.27 8.65 1.20
N TYR A 39 1.56 7.54 1.37
CA TYR A 39 1.42 6.53 0.32
C TYR A 39 0.52 7.00 -0.83
N LEU A 40 -0.55 7.74 -0.54
CA LEU A 40 -1.38 8.35 -1.58
C LEU A 40 -0.64 9.46 -2.32
N ASN A 41 0.19 10.25 -1.63
CA ASN A 41 1.03 11.27 -2.25
C ASN A 41 2.07 10.66 -3.19
N ASP A 42 2.75 9.58 -2.80
CA ASP A 42 3.68 8.85 -3.69
C ASP A 42 2.98 8.35 -4.96
N LEU A 43 1.78 7.76 -4.82
CA LEU A 43 0.99 7.36 -5.98
C LEU A 43 0.61 8.58 -6.83
N ASN A 44 0.12 9.65 -6.22
CA ASN A 44 -0.31 10.85 -6.92
C ASN A 44 0.84 11.48 -7.72
N LEU A 45 2.03 11.59 -7.14
CA LEU A 45 3.22 12.08 -7.85
C LEU A 45 3.58 11.18 -9.04
N LYS A 46 3.43 9.85 -8.89
CA LYS A 46 3.64 8.91 -10.00
C LYS A 46 2.60 9.01 -11.09
N LEU A 47 1.35 9.37 -10.78
CA LEU A 47 0.27 9.54 -11.77
C LEU A 47 0.33 10.90 -12.48
N GLN A 48 0.90 11.92 -11.83
CA GLN A 48 1.03 13.28 -12.37
C GLN A 48 2.28 13.49 -13.23
N LYS A 49 3.16 12.48 -13.33
CA LYS A 49 4.38 12.60 -14.12
C LYS A 49 4.02 12.75 -15.60
N GLN A 50 4.57 13.77 -16.24
CA GLN A 50 4.29 14.04 -17.65
C GLN A 50 4.96 13.01 -18.57
N GLY A 51 4.32 12.74 -19.72
CA GLY A 51 4.85 11.84 -20.75
C GLY A 51 4.64 10.34 -20.47
N GLN A 52 3.79 9.98 -19.52
CA GLN A 52 3.45 8.58 -19.25
C GLN A 52 2.41 8.05 -20.24
N LEU A 53 2.58 6.79 -20.65
CA LEU A 53 1.57 6.08 -21.40
C LEU A 53 0.46 5.59 -20.47
N VAL A 54 -0.73 5.30 -21.03
CA VAL A 54 -1.88 4.83 -20.23
C VAL A 54 -1.58 3.51 -19.53
N ASN A 55 -0.82 2.60 -20.16
CA ASN A 55 -0.38 1.35 -19.54
C ASN A 55 0.61 1.59 -18.37
N ASP A 56 1.40 2.67 -18.40
CA ASP A 56 2.30 3.03 -17.28
C ASP A 56 1.48 3.51 -16.08
N LEU A 57 0.49 4.38 -16.33
CA LEU A 57 -0.46 4.84 -15.31
C LEU A 57 -1.19 3.66 -14.68
N TYR A 58 -1.69 2.73 -15.50
CA TYR A 58 -2.33 1.52 -14.99
C TYR A 58 -1.38 0.64 -14.18
N SER A 59 -0.13 0.51 -14.60
CA SER A 59 0.88 -0.26 -13.87
C SER A 59 1.14 0.33 -12.48
N HIS A 60 1.13 1.66 -12.33
CA HIS A 60 1.22 2.33 -11.03
C HIS A 60 0.01 2.03 -10.14
N LEU A 61 -1.20 2.11 -10.69
CA LEU A 61 -2.44 1.79 -9.97
C LEU A 61 -2.44 0.33 -9.50
N LYS A 62 -2.09 -0.61 -10.39
CA LYS A 62 -2.02 -2.05 -10.11
C LYS A 62 -0.98 -2.36 -9.03
N ALA A 63 0.21 -1.77 -9.12
CA ALA A 63 1.25 -1.94 -8.11
C ALA A 63 0.81 -1.41 -6.74
N PHE A 64 0.12 -0.27 -6.70
CA PHE A 64 -0.42 0.29 -5.45
C PHE A 64 -1.49 -0.62 -4.83
N GLN A 65 -2.41 -1.16 -5.63
CA GLN A 65 -3.43 -2.09 -5.16
C GLN A 65 -2.82 -3.38 -4.57
N ILE A 66 -1.75 -3.91 -5.19
CA ILE A 66 -1.01 -5.06 -4.66
C ILE A 66 -0.34 -4.71 -3.32
N LYS A 67 0.26 -3.52 -3.21
CA LYS A 67 0.85 -3.04 -1.96
C LYS A 67 -0.19 -2.92 -0.85
N LEU A 68 -1.37 -2.36 -1.12
CA LEU A 68 -2.45 -2.27 -0.12
C LEU A 68 -2.83 -3.64 0.44
N ARG A 69 -3.01 -4.64 -0.42
CA ARG A 69 -3.33 -6.03 0.00
C ARG A 69 -2.19 -6.67 0.80
N LEU A 70 -0.94 -6.43 0.39
CA LEU A 70 0.23 -6.92 1.10
C LEU A 70 0.29 -6.30 2.51
N TRP A 71 0.11 -4.99 2.61
CA TRP A 71 0.12 -4.27 3.89
C TRP A 71 -1.02 -4.69 4.82
N GLU A 72 -2.23 -4.89 4.28
CA GLU A 72 -3.35 -5.46 5.03
C GLU A 72 -2.98 -6.82 5.64
N SER A 73 -2.44 -7.74 4.83
CA SER A 73 -2.00 -9.07 5.29
C SER A 73 -0.85 -9.01 6.30
N GLN A 74 0.12 -8.11 6.09
CA GLN A 74 1.24 -7.90 7.00
C GLN A 74 0.79 -7.33 8.34
N MET A 75 -0.14 -6.38 8.34
CA MET A 75 -0.69 -5.82 9.59
C MET A 75 -1.50 -6.86 10.37
N LEU A 76 -2.31 -7.68 9.70
CA LEU A 76 -3.03 -8.79 10.34
C LEU A 76 -2.10 -9.84 10.98
N SER A 77 -0.89 -10.00 10.44
CA SER A 77 0.13 -10.92 10.97
C SER A 77 1.11 -10.25 11.94
N GLY A 78 0.91 -8.97 12.28
CA GLY A 78 1.80 -8.21 13.17
C GLY A 78 3.16 -7.86 12.55
N ASN A 79 3.31 -7.98 11.23
CA ASN A 79 4.54 -7.67 10.51
C ASN A 79 4.56 -6.19 10.09
N SER A 80 5.44 -5.40 10.72
CA SER A 80 5.62 -3.97 10.43
C SER A 80 6.90 -3.66 9.64
N TYR A 81 7.53 -4.64 8.96
CA TYR A 81 8.85 -4.48 8.33
C TYR A 81 8.93 -3.34 7.29
N HIS A 82 7.88 -3.11 6.50
CA HIS A 82 7.85 -2.00 5.54
C HIS A 82 7.41 -0.67 6.16
N PHE A 83 7.17 -0.67 7.46
CA PHE A 83 6.73 0.45 8.25
C PHE A 83 7.73 0.70 9.39
N ASN A 84 9.01 0.85 9.07
CA ASN A 84 10.07 1.07 10.08
C ASN A 84 9.79 2.26 11.02
N THR A 85 9.08 3.28 10.55
CA THR A 85 8.66 4.41 11.41
C THR A 85 7.52 4.01 12.36
N LEU A 86 6.70 3.02 11.98
CA LEU A 86 5.63 2.45 12.81
C LEU A 86 6.08 1.29 13.66
N SER A 87 7.21 0.62 13.37
CA SER A 87 7.74 -0.42 14.25
C SER A 87 8.11 0.13 15.63
N ALA A 88 8.34 1.45 15.73
CA ALA A 88 8.51 2.17 16.99
C ALA A 88 7.21 2.31 17.81
N TYR A 89 6.05 2.07 17.19
CA TYR A 89 4.74 2.23 17.79
C TYR A 89 3.87 1.01 17.47
N GLU A 90 3.83 0.05 18.39
CA GLU A 90 2.94 -1.10 18.29
C GLU A 90 1.48 -0.66 18.01
N ASN A 91 0.80 -1.34 17.09
CA ASN A 91 -0.64 -1.19 16.80
C ASN A 91 -1.11 0.13 16.16
N ILE A 92 -0.28 0.85 15.41
CA ILE A 92 -0.77 2.08 14.77
C ILE A 92 -1.75 1.83 13.64
N ALA A 93 -1.49 1.00 12.62
CA ALA A 93 -2.39 0.91 11.46
C ALA A 93 -3.56 -0.07 11.68
N ASN A 94 -4.81 0.39 11.55
CA ASN A 94 -6.00 -0.45 11.52
C ASN A 94 -6.11 -1.24 10.19
N PRO A 95 -6.04 -2.58 10.19
CA PRO A 95 -6.22 -3.39 8.98
C PRO A 95 -7.56 -3.14 8.27
N GLU A 96 -8.62 -2.81 9.02
CA GLU A 96 -9.95 -2.52 8.45
C GLU A 96 -9.95 -1.27 7.57
N GLU A 97 -9.14 -0.26 7.90
CA GLU A 97 -9.02 0.95 7.10
C GLU A 97 -8.26 0.70 5.80
N LEU A 98 -7.20 -0.12 5.84
CA LEU A 98 -6.47 -0.55 4.65
C LEU A 98 -7.38 -1.38 3.73
N LYS A 99 -8.21 -2.25 4.30
CA LYS A 99 -9.20 -3.01 3.57
C LYS A 99 -10.23 -2.09 2.90
N LEU A 100 -10.81 -1.15 3.63
CA LEU A 100 -11.76 -0.18 3.09
C LEU A 100 -11.12 0.67 1.97
N LEU A 101 -9.88 1.13 2.16
CA LEU A 101 -9.15 1.87 1.14
C LEU A 101 -8.90 1.02 -0.11
N SER A 102 -8.53 -0.25 0.06
CA SER A 102 -8.34 -1.21 -1.03
C SER A 102 -9.64 -1.45 -1.81
N GLU A 103 -10.77 -1.57 -1.13
CA GLU A 103 -12.10 -1.70 -1.75
C GLU A 103 -12.49 -0.43 -2.52
N GLN A 104 -12.35 0.75 -1.90
CA GLN A 104 -12.61 2.04 -2.55
C GLN A 104 -11.75 2.24 -3.79
N PHE A 105 -10.46 1.89 -3.71
CA PHE A 105 -9.52 1.97 -4.82
C PHE A 105 -9.93 1.01 -5.95
N SER A 106 -10.24 -0.24 -5.61
CA SER A 106 -10.68 -1.26 -6.58
C SER A 106 -11.95 -0.83 -7.31
N ASN A 107 -12.91 -0.25 -6.59
CA ASN A 107 -14.17 0.24 -7.17
C ASN A 107 -13.96 1.46 -8.05
N ARG A 108 -13.10 2.40 -7.63
CA ARG A 108 -12.82 3.62 -8.40
C ARG A 108 -12.09 3.35 -9.72
N PHE A 109 -11.23 2.33 -9.75
CA PHE A 109 -10.41 2.00 -10.92
C PHE A 109 -10.85 0.70 -11.60
N SER A 110 -12.11 0.29 -11.43
CA SER A 110 -12.66 -0.94 -12.00
C SER A 110 -12.61 -0.95 -13.53
N ASP A 111 -12.84 0.18 -14.17
CA ASP A 111 -12.79 0.31 -15.64
C ASP A 111 -11.43 -0.05 -16.23
N PHE A 112 -10.35 0.32 -15.53
CA PHE A 112 -8.99 -0.01 -15.97
C PHE A 112 -8.71 -1.51 -15.91
N LYS A 113 -9.38 -2.25 -15.02
CA LYS A 113 -9.28 -3.69 -14.96
C LYS A 113 -9.91 -4.35 -16.20
N ASN A 114 -10.97 -3.76 -16.74
CA ASN A 114 -11.56 -4.24 -17.99
C ASN A 114 -10.66 -3.99 -19.21
N MET A 115 -9.67 -3.10 -19.09
CA MET A 115 -8.69 -2.78 -20.13
C MET A 115 -7.35 -3.50 -19.92
N GLU A 116 -7.25 -4.37 -18.90
CA GLU A 116 -6.00 -5.04 -18.52
C GLU A 116 -5.37 -5.82 -19.69
N ASP A 117 -6.19 -6.52 -20.47
CA ASP A 117 -5.75 -7.26 -21.64
C ASP A 117 -5.12 -6.31 -22.68
N CYS A 118 -5.78 -5.19 -22.98
CA CYS A 118 -5.24 -4.16 -23.87
C CYS A 118 -3.90 -3.61 -23.36
N PHE A 119 -3.79 -3.31 -22.06
CA PHE A 119 -2.53 -2.81 -21.50
C PHE A 119 -1.41 -3.84 -21.57
N SER A 120 -1.73 -5.12 -21.39
CA SER A 120 -0.74 -6.20 -21.45
C SER A 120 -0.21 -6.45 -22.87
N LEU A 121 -1.02 -6.24 -23.90
CA LEU A 121 -0.59 -6.25 -25.30
C LEU A 121 0.50 -5.20 -25.55
N PHE A 122 0.31 -3.97 -25.07
CA PHE A 122 1.28 -2.89 -25.26
C PHE A 122 2.49 -2.97 -24.31
N ALA A 123 2.28 -3.42 -23.08
CA ALA A 123 3.36 -3.48 -22.09
C ALA A 123 4.34 -4.64 -22.35
N THR A 124 3.84 -5.75 -22.88
CA THR A 124 4.62 -6.97 -23.11
C THR A 124 4.27 -7.65 -24.43
N PRO A 125 4.43 -6.96 -25.57
CA PRO A 125 4.03 -7.49 -26.88
C PRO A 125 4.73 -8.81 -27.20
N THR A 126 5.99 -8.98 -26.78
CA THR A 126 6.78 -10.20 -27.03
C THR A 126 6.28 -11.44 -26.29
N LYS A 127 5.44 -11.28 -25.26
CA LYS A 127 4.88 -12.38 -24.46
C LYS A 127 3.36 -12.50 -24.58
N TYR A 128 2.73 -11.60 -25.34
CA TYR A 128 1.28 -11.57 -25.48
C TYR A 128 0.80 -12.67 -26.44
N SER A 129 -0.32 -13.28 -26.13
CA SER A 129 -0.91 -14.34 -26.96
C SER A 129 -1.46 -13.75 -28.27
N VAL A 130 -0.89 -14.14 -29.41
CA VAL A 130 -1.33 -13.65 -30.74
C VAL A 130 -2.81 -13.90 -30.97
N GLN A 131 -3.31 -15.10 -30.63
CA GLN A 131 -4.73 -15.42 -30.75
C GLN A 131 -5.67 -14.58 -29.86
N ASN A 132 -5.15 -13.93 -28.81
CA ASN A 132 -5.94 -13.02 -27.96
C ASN A 132 -5.84 -11.56 -28.41
N ALA A 133 -5.04 -11.24 -29.42
CA ALA A 133 -4.91 -9.88 -29.93
C ALA A 133 -6.05 -9.56 -30.91
N PRO A 134 -6.44 -8.27 -31.06
CA PRO A 134 -7.36 -7.86 -32.10
C PRO A 134 -6.89 -8.36 -33.47
N ILE A 135 -7.80 -8.93 -34.28
CA ILE A 135 -7.48 -9.59 -35.56
C ILE A 135 -6.55 -8.75 -36.45
N HIS A 136 -6.78 -7.44 -36.51
CA HIS A 136 -6.01 -6.51 -37.34
C HIS A 136 -4.57 -6.26 -36.86
N LEU A 137 -4.23 -6.66 -35.62
CA LEU A 137 -2.89 -6.50 -35.02
C LEU A 137 -2.10 -7.82 -34.95
N GLN A 138 -2.71 -8.96 -35.26
CA GLN A 138 -2.08 -10.27 -35.06
C GLN A 138 -0.81 -10.45 -35.89
N MET A 139 -0.80 -10.00 -37.15
CA MET A 139 0.37 -10.11 -38.02
C MET A 139 1.52 -9.21 -37.55
N GLU A 140 1.22 -7.95 -37.22
CA GLU A 140 2.22 -7.00 -36.68
C GLU A 140 2.81 -7.53 -35.37
N LEU A 141 1.98 -8.14 -34.51
CA LEU A 141 2.44 -8.72 -33.26
C LEU A 141 3.40 -9.91 -33.48
N ILE A 142 3.15 -10.77 -34.49
CA ILE A 142 4.07 -11.85 -34.87
C ILE A 142 5.41 -11.26 -35.31
N GLU A 143 5.39 -10.21 -36.15
CA GLU A 143 6.61 -9.54 -36.60
C GLU A 143 7.40 -8.92 -35.45
N ILE A 144 6.72 -8.34 -34.45
CA ILE A 144 7.36 -7.81 -33.25
C ILE A 144 7.95 -8.93 -32.37
N GLN A 145 7.34 -10.11 -32.34
CA GLN A 145 7.77 -11.25 -31.52
C GLN A 145 9.01 -11.97 -32.08
N GLU A 146 9.18 -11.97 -33.40
CA GLU A 146 10.26 -12.68 -34.08
C GLU A 146 11.53 -11.82 -34.36
N ASN A 147 11.50 -10.54 -33.98
CA ASN A 147 12.65 -9.61 -34.03
C ASN A 147 13.37 -9.50 -32.68
#